data_AF-A0A671TIN2-F1
#
_entry.id   AF-A0A671TIN2-F1
#
_cell.length_a   1.000
_cell.length_b   1.000
_cell.length_c   1.000
_cell.angle_alpha   90.00
_cell.angle_beta   90.00
_cell.angle_gamma   90.00
#
_symmetry.space_group_name_H-M   'P 1'
#
loop_
_entity.id
_entity.type
_entity.pdbx_description
1 polymer ?
#
loop_
_entity_poly.entity_id
_entity_poly.type
_entity_poly.pdbx_seq_one_letter_code
_entity_poly.pdbx_strand_id
1 'polypeptide(L)'
;MTLLYVFVSVSSESRGQITVTQPGAVSSALGGSVTINCRTSQNVYVYSSSYHRLHWYQQRDGETPKLLISSASYRASGIPGRFTGSGSNSAFTLTISGVQAEDAAVYYCQKTELTAAAGSYCRD
;
A
#
# COMPACT_ATOMS: atom_id res chain seq x y z
N MET A 1 4.88 -23.20 15.19
CA MET A 1 5.02 -21.80 14.79
C MET A 1 4.67 -21.73 13.31
N THR A 2 3.44 -21.30 13.00
CA THR A 2 2.93 -21.31 11.63
C THR A 2 3.46 -20.07 10.91
N LEU A 3 4.32 -20.25 9.92
CA LEU A 3 4.85 -19.19 9.07
C LEU A 3 3.86 -18.97 7.91
N LEU A 4 3.25 -17.80 7.84
CA LEU A 4 2.37 -17.43 6.72
C LEU A 4 3.22 -16.81 5.61
N TYR A 5 3.30 -17.49 4.46
CA TYR A 5 4.02 -17.05 3.26
C TYR A 5 3.04 -16.33 2.32
N VAL A 6 3.43 -15.15 1.83
CA VAL A 6 2.67 -14.38 0.84
C VAL A 6 3.63 -14.00 -0.29
N PHE A 7 3.29 -14.36 -1.53
CA PHE A 7 4.07 -14.05 -2.74
C PHE A 7 3.30 -13.08 -3.63
N VAL A 8 3.90 -11.95 -4.03
CA VAL A 8 3.54 -11.22 -5.27
C VAL A 8 4.77 -10.52 -5.86
N SER A 9 4.98 -10.69 -7.17
CA SER A 9 5.92 -9.90 -7.97
C SER A 9 5.26 -9.48 -9.29
N VAL A 10 5.16 -8.17 -9.54
CA VAL A 10 4.86 -7.62 -10.86
C VAL A 10 5.83 -6.46 -11.11
N SER A 11 6.74 -6.63 -12.08
CA SER A 11 7.59 -5.55 -12.57
C SER A 11 7.31 -5.34 -14.06
N SER A 12 6.58 -4.26 -14.37
CA SER A 12 6.43 -3.75 -15.74
C SER A 12 7.40 -2.58 -15.92
N GLU A 13 8.33 -2.71 -16.87
CA GLU A 13 9.28 -1.66 -17.22
C GLU A 13 8.87 -1.01 -18.55
N SER A 14 8.54 0.28 -18.52
CA SER A 14 8.33 1.11 -19.70
C SER A 14 9.02 2.46 -19.47
N ARG A 15 9.79 2.94 -20.46
CA ARG A 15 10.55 4.20 -20.35
C ARG A 15 9.57 5.37 -20.24
N GLY A 16 9.37 5.85 -19.01
CA GLY A 16 8.39 6.89 -18.65
C GLY A 16 7.46 6.50 -17.49
N GLN A 17 7.46 5.24 -17.06
CA GLN A 17 6.60 4.73 -15.99
C GLN A 17 7.27 4.88 -14.61
N ILE A 18 6.61 5.55 -13.66
CA ILE A 18 7.02 5.52 -12.25
C ILE A 18 6.91 4.07 -11.76
N THR A 19 8.00 3.51 -11.26
CA THR A 19 8.03 2.16 -10.71
C THR A 19 7.71 2.18 -9.22
N VAL A 20 7.08 1.10 -8.75
CA VAL A 20 6.79 0.86 -7.33
C VAL A 20 7.57 -0.38 -6.91
N THR A 21 8.33 -0.26 -5.82
CA THR A 21 9.17 -1.32 -5.27
C THR A 21 8.69 -1.67 -3.86
N GLN A 22 8.41 -2.94 -3.63
CA GLN A 22 8.02 -3.51 -2.34
C GLN A 22 8.85 -4.77 -2.05
N PRO A 23 9.04 -5.16 -0.77
CA PRO A 23 9.64 -6.45 -0.46
C PRO A 23 8.74 -7.57 -0.98
N GLY A 24 9.34 -8.65 -1.49
CA GLY A 24 8.59 -9.79 -2.02
C GLY A 24 7.78 -10.55 -0.95
N ALA A 25 8.28 -10.57 0.29
CA ALA A 25 7.58 -11.12 1.44
C ALA A 25 8.10 -10.47 2.74
N VAL A 26 7.25 -10.43 3.75
CA VAL A 26 7.60 -10.10 5.13
C VAL A 26 6.87 -11.06 6.07
N SER A 27 7.42 -11.29 7.26
CA SER A 27 6.83 -12.19 8.25
C SER A 27 6.96 -11.61 9.65
N SER A 28 6.00 -11.93 10.51
CA SER A 28 6.04 -11.65 11.94
C SER A 28 5.40 -12.80 12.70
N ALA A 29 5.78 -12.98 13.97
CA ALA A 29 5.03 -13.82 14.89
C ALA A 29 3.64 -13.22 15.17
N LEU A 30 2.69 -14.06 15.57
CA LEU A 30 1.40 -13.62 16.09
C LEU A 30 1.61 -12.74 17.32
N GLY A 31 0.87 -11.63 17.41
CA GLY A 31 1.05 -10.59 18.43
C GLY A 31 2.26 -9.68 18.19
N GLY A 32 3.15 -10.00 17.25
CA GLY A 32 4.30 -9.19 16.87
C GLY A 32 3.91 -7.99 16.01
N SER A 33 4.92 -7.29 15.48
CA SER A 33 4.75 -6.16 14.56
C SER A 33 5.49 -6.42 13.26
N VAL A 34 4.89 -6.03 12.14
CA VAL A 34 5.53 -6.08 10.83
C VAL A 34 5.41 -4.72 10.13
N THR A 35 6.45 -4.35 9.39
CA THR A 35 6.48 -3.14 8.56
C THR A 35 6.73 -3.51 7.12
N ILE A 36 5.85 -3.06 6.22
CA ILE A 36 5.92 -3.26 4.78
C ILE A 36 6.39 -1.95 4.15
N ASN A 37 7.49 -2.01 3.41
CA ASN A 37 8.06 -0.85 2.74
C ASN A 37 7.52 -0.71 1.32
N CYS A 38 7.30 0.53 0.90
CA CYS A 38 6.94 0.90 -0.46
C CYS A 38 7.83 2.06 -0.91
N ARG A 39 8.57 1.87 -2.00
CA ARG A 39 9.40 2.91 -2.60
C ARG A 39 8.98 3.17 -4.04
N THR A 40 8.75 4.43 -4.39
CA THR A 40 8.47 4.85 -5.77
C THR A 40 9.74 5.41 -6.41
N SER A 41 9.88 5.31 -7.74
CA SER A 41 11.06 5.88 -8.43
C SER A 41 11.10 7.41 -8.43
N GLN A 42 9.98 8.07 -8.15
CA GLN A 42 9.83 9.51 -8.06
C GLN A 42 8.97 9.88 -6.85
N ASN A 43 9.05 11.15 -6.41
CA ASN A 43 8.22 11.62 -5.31
C ASN A 43 6.73 11.55 -5.67
N VAL A 44 5.93 11.04 -4.75
CA VAL A 44 4.47 11.02 -4.85
C VAL A 44 3.94 12.44 -4.78
N TYR A 45 2.96 12.75 -5.63
CA TYR A 45 2.28 14.04 -5.61
C TYR A 45 1.60 14.29 -4.26
N VAL A 46 1.75 15.52 -3.78
CA VAL A 46 1.21 15.98 -2.49
C VAL A 46 0.28 17.16 -2.77
N TYR A 47 -1.01 17.02 -2.45
CA TYR A 47 -1.98 18.10 -2.63
C TYR A 47 -1.90 19.13 -1.49
N SER A 48 -1.71 18.64 -0.27
CA SER A 48 -1.47 19.41 0.94
C SER A 48 -0.52 18.60 1.83
N SER A 49 0.12 19.21 2.83
CA SER A 49 1.17 18.58 3.65
C SER A 49 0.86 17.18 4.21
N SER A 50 -0.43 16.83 4.35
CA SER A 50 -0.86 15.49 4.79
C SER A 50 -1.47 14.62 3.68
N TYR A 51 -1.75 15.17 2.49
CA TYR A 51 -2.46 14.48 1.42
C TYR A 51 -1.49 14.01 0.32
N HIS A 52 -0.83 12.89 0.57
CA HIS A 52 0.00 12.18 -0.41
C HIS A 52 -0.88 11.27 -1.25
N ARG A 53 -0.78 11.25 -2.58
CA ARG A 53 -1.60 10.33 -3.42
C ARG A 53 -1.09 8.89 -3.41
N LEU A 54 -1.00 8.29 -2.22
CA LEU A 54 -0.59 6.92 -2.00
C LEU A 54 -1.59 6.21 -1.08
N HIS A 55 -1.91 4.97 -1.43
CA HIS A 55 -2.91 4.16 -0.75
C HIS A 55 -2.34 2.77 -0.48
N TRP A 56 -2.78 2.14 0.60
CA TRP A 56 -2.44 0.77 0.98
C TRP A 56 -3.67 -0.11 0.90
N TYR A 57 -3.51 -1.26 0.26
CA TYR A 57 -4.56 -2.25 0.10
C TYR A 57 -4.13 -3.60 0.68
N GLN A 58 -5.13 -4.35 1.14
CA GLN A 58 -5.02 -5.75 1.52
C GLN A 58 -5.86 -6.58 0.56
N GLN A 59 -5.31 -7.67 0.05
CA GLN A 59 -6.02 -8.63 -0.76
C GLN A 59 -5.79 -10.03 -0.21
N ARG A 60 -6.86 -10.67 0.25
CA ARG A 60 -6.87 -12.09 0.60
C ARG A 60 -7.21 -12.92 -0.63
N ASP A 61 -6.83 -14.19 -0.60
CA ASP A 61 -7.10 -15.11 -1.71
C ASP A 61 -8.60 -15.18 -2.01
N GLY A 62 -8.96 -14.92 -3.26
CA GLY A 62 -10.35 -14.91 -3.73
C GLY A 62 -11.18 -13.68 -3.31
N GLU A 63 -10.61 -12.73 -2.55
CA GLU A 63 -11.27 -11.48 -2.17
C GLU A 63 -10.87 -10.32 -3.09
N THR A 64 -11.76 -9.33 -3.19
CA THR A 64 -11.42 -8.06 -3.82
C THR A 64 -10.49 -7.25 -2.90
N PRO A 65 -9.58 -6.44 -3.47
CA PRO A 65 -8.71 -5.62 -2.66
C PRO A 65 -9.47 -4.63 -1.77
N LYS A 66 -9.14 -4.63 -0.49
CA LYS A 66 -9.71 -3.76 0.54
C LYS A 66 -8.76 -2.62 0.86
N LEU A 67 -9.26 -1.39 0.84
CA LEU A 67 -8.48 -0.21 1.26
C LEU A 67 -8.21 -0.24 2.76
N LEU A 68 -6.93 -0.12 3.15
CA LEU A 68 -6.50 -0.02 4.54
C LEU A 68 -6.20 1.43 4.93
N ILE A 69 -5.28 2.06 4.21
CA ILE A 69 -4.81 3.42 4.46
C ILE A 69 -4.94 4.20 3.17
N SER A 70 -5.56 5.37 3.26
CA SER A 70 -5.63 6.38 2.21
C SER A 70 -4.69 7.53 2.50
N SER A 71 -4.30 8.24 1.46
CA SER A 71 -3.47 9.43 1.54
C SER A 71 -2.20 9.27 2.41
N ALA A 72 -1.53 8.13 2.27
CA ALA A 72 -0.38 7.62 3.03
C ALA A 72 -0.58 7.37 4.54
N SER A 73 -1.48 8.08 5.21
CA SER A 73 -1.61 8.04 6.68
C SER A 73 -3.05 7.93 7.22
N TYR A 74 -4.06 8.16 6.39
CA TYR A 74 -5.46 8.16 6.80
C TYR A 74 -6.07 6.76 6.74
N ARG A 75 -6.18 6.10 7.89
CA ARG A 75 -6.82 4.79 8.00
C ARG A 75 -8.31 4.85 7.57
N ALA A 76 -8.71 3.92 6.71
CA ALA A 76 -10.10 3.81 6.24
C ALA A 76 -11.05 3.38 7.37
N SER A 77 -12.33 3.71 7.22
CA SER A 77 -13.37 3.34 8.20
C SER A 77 -13.49 1.82 8.33
N GLY A 78 -13.69 1.33 9.56
CA GLY A 78 -13.79 -0.10 9.87
C GLY A 78 -12.47 -0.87 9.81
N ILE A 79 -11.34 -0.21 9.55
CA ILE A 79 -10.01 -0.83 9.63
C ILE A 79 -9.49 -0.77 11.08
N PRO A 80 -8.99 -1.89 11.64
CA PRO A 80 -8.51 -1.95 13.01
C PRO A 80 -7.40 -0.95 13.33
N GLY A 81 -7.37 -0.52 14.61
CA GLY A 81 -6.39 0.43 15.17
C GLY A 81 -4.92 0.09 14.94
N ARG A 82 -4.64 -1.21 14.74
CA ARG A 82 -3.31 -1.78 14.58
C ARG A 82 -2.65 -1.52 13.23
N PHE A 83 -3.43 -1.13 12.21
CA PHE A 83 -2.89 -0.74 10.91
C PHE A 83 -2.57 0.76 10.91
N THR A 84 -1.34 1.10 10.54
CA THR A 84 -0.89 2.49 10.43
C THR A 84 -0.06 2.68 9.17
N GLY A 85 -0.28 3.79 8.46
CA GLY A 85 0.55 4.17 7.31
C GLY A 85 1.40 5.39 7.65
N SER A 86 2.60 5.45 7.07
CA SER A 86 3.50 6.59 7.22
C SER A 86 4.39 6.79 5.99
N GLY A 87 5.10 7.91 5.95
CA GLY A 87 6.08 8.23 4.92
C GLY A 87 5.72 9.47 4.10
N SER A 88 6.63 9.83 3.21
CA SER A 88 6.57 11.02 2.38
C SER A 88 7.50 10.89 1.18
N ASN A 89 7.43 11.85 0.25
CA ASN A 89 8.25 11.86 -0.96
C ASN A 89 8.12 10.54 -1.73
N SER A 90 9.16 9.72 -1.77
CA SER A 90 9.20 8.45 -2.48
C SER A 90 9.23 7.21 -1.58
N ALA A 91 9.13 7.37 -0.26
CA ALA A 91 9.28 6.27 0.70
C ALA A 91 8.12 6.23 1.69
N PHE A 92 7.40 5.12 1.69
CA PHE A 92 6.19 4.90 2.48
C PHE A 92 6.22 3.55 3.16
N THR A 93 5.51 3.44 4.28
CA THR A 93 5.40 2.20 5.04
C THR A 93 3.97 1.95 5.49
N LEU A 94 3.64 0.67 5.61
CA LEU A 94 2.47 0.16 6.34
C LEU A 94 2.99 -0.65 7.52
N THR A 95 2.56 -0.30 8.72
CA THR A 95 2.86 -1.06 9.94
C THR A 95 1.60 -1.74 10.44
N ILE A 96 1.73 -3.02 10.79
CA ILE A 96 0.69 -3.83 11.43
C ILE A 96 1.25 -4.26 12.77
N SER A 97 0.73 -3.70 13.85
CA SER A 97 1.07 -4.14 15.22
C SER A 97 0.12 -5.26 15.67
N GLY A 98 0.52 -6.08 16.63
CA GLY A 98 -0.35 -7.14 17.14
C GLY A 98 -0.86 -8.09 16.04
N VAL A 99 0.03 -8.53 15.15
CA VAL A 99 -0.31 -9.33 13.96
C VAL A 99 -1.18 -10.54 14.33
N GLN A 100 -2.26 -10.73 13.58
CA GLN A 100 -3.22 -11.81 13.77
C GLN A 100 -3.17 -12.81 12.60
N ALA A 101 -3.78 -13.99 12.75
CA ALA A 101 -3.72 -15.03 11.71
C ALA A 101 -4.43 -14.59 10.43
N GLU A 102 -5.52 -13.84 10.58
CA GLU A 102 -6.32 -13.23 9.52
C GLU A 102 -5.61 -12.07 8.79
N ASP A 103 -4.45 -11.62 9.29
CA ASP A 103 -3.63 -10.60 8.61
C ASP A 103 -2.75 -11.23 7.52
N ALA A 104 -2.81 -12.55 7.31
CA ALA A 104 -2.22 -13.22 6.14
C ALA A 104 -2.90 -12.79 4.84
N ALA A 105 -2.21 -11.98 4.03
CA ALA A 105 -2.75 -11.43 2.79
C ALA A 105 -1.64 -10.83 1.94
N VAL A 106 -1.94 -10.58 0.67
CA VAL A 106 -1.15 -9.70 -0.20
C VAL A 106 -1.38 -8.25 0.19
N TYR A 107 -0.31 -7.51 0.38
CA TYR A 107 -0.36 -6.06 0.63
C TYR A 107 0.35 -5.31 -0.48
N TYR A 108 -0.32 -4.32 -1.05
CA TYR A 108 0.29 -3.48 -2.07
C TYR A 108 0.00 -2.00 -1.81
N CYS A 109 1.00 -1.18 -2.13
CA CYS A 109 0.86 0.26 -2.19
C CYS A 109 0.53 0.68 -3.62
N GLN A 110 -0.34 1.66 -3.76
CA GLN A 110 -0.71 2.22 -5.05
C GLN A 110 -0.57 3.74 -4.98
N LYS A 111 0.17 4.31 -5.94
CA LYS A 111 0.21 5.76 -6.15
C LYS A 111 -0.72 6.17 -7.29
N THR A 112 -1.45 7.26 -7.10
CA THR A 112 -2.38 7.80 -8.09
C THR A 112 -1.78 9.07 -8.69
N GLU A 113 -1.49 9.08 -9.99
CA GLU A 113 -1.09 10.32 -10.67
C GLU A 113 -2.29 11.21 -10.96
N LEU A 114 -2.09 12.54 -10.90
CA LEU A 114 -2.90 13.46 -11.67
C LEU A 114 -2.20 13.62 -13.00
N THR A 115 -2.71 12.99 -14.07
CA THR A 115 -2.35 13.48 -15.39
C THR A 115 -2.98 14.86 -15.53
N ALA A 116 -2.19 15.89 -15.83
CA ALA A 116 -2.69 17.20 -16.25
C ALA A 116 -3.31 17.15 -17.68
N ALA A 117 -3.96 16.03 -18.00
CA ALA A 117 -4.70 15.77 -19.21
C ALA A 117 -5.78 14.74 -18.87
N ALA A 118 -6.95 15.23 -18.44
CA ALA A 118 -8.23 14.50 -18.52
C ALA A 118 -9.39 15.45 -18.27
N GLY A 119 -9.61 16.37 -19.21
CA GLY A 119 -10.96 16.80 -19.57
C GLY A 119 -11.72 15.68 -20.30
N SER A 120 -11.77 14.49 -19.71
CA SER A 120 -12.49 13.33 -20.24
C SER A 120 -12.96 12.49 -19.06
N TYR A 121 -14.05 12.97 -18.48
CA TYR A 121 -14.98 12.12 -17.75
C TYR A 121 -15.40 11.00 -18.73
N CYS A 122 -14.99 9.76 -18.50
CA CYS A 122 -15.73 8.62 -19.04
C CYS A 122 -17.05 8.59 -18.27
N ARG A 123 -18.06 9.30 -18.77
CA ARG A 123 -19.46 8.99 -18.51
C ARG A 123 -19.87 8.01 -19.60
N ASP A 124 -20.56 6.96 -19.19
CA ASP A 124 -21.29 6.05 -20.06
C ASP A 124 -22.15 6.80 -21.10
#